data_AF-A0AAT9I693-F1
#
_entry.id   AF-A0AAT9I693-F1
#
_cell.length_a   1.000
_cell.length_b   1.000
_cell.length_c   1.000
_cell.angle_alpha   90.00
_cell.angle_beta   90.00
_cell.angle_gamma   90.00
#
_symmetry.space_group_name_H-M   'P 1'
#
loop_
_entity.id
_entity.type
_entity.pdbx_description
1 polymer ?
#
loop_
_entity_poly.entity_id
_entity_poly.type
_entity_poly.pdbx_seq_one_letter_code
_entity_poly.pdbx_strand_id
1 'polypeptide(L)'
;MNYDQLISKLQNRENFAFSRWGDGEFNCVLQTRPGKSNCDGNLYYPELGEALKEIINSTQPYYLGMQPLAKRLFPAVANEWLLNGSNWINADILHNASQEEGLDRLFDAVKGRMVLFIGPAYLHHICNMNDVIIDTGTANCWTNRDKILLDIGTILGGGHSDWIVFISAGMAANYFVDLLYNCYRELHTFIDAGSVFDPYCGVNSRKYHSHIIERINADKTSN
;
A
#
# COMPACT_ATOMS: atom_id res chain seq x y z
N MET A 1 0.89 13.87 6.89
CA MET A 1 -0.41 13.57 6.29
C MET A 1 -1.20 12.73 7.28
N ASN A 2 -2.47 13.06 7.53
CA ASN A 2 -3.46 12.25 8.24
C ASN A 2 -4.57 11.81 7.25
N TYR A 3 -5.63 11.17 7.72
CA TYR A 3 -6.70 10.68 6.82
C TYR A 3 -7.42 11.82 6.10
N ASP A 4 -7.79 12.90 6.79
CA ASP A 4 -8.45 14.05 6.17
C ASP A 4 -7.59 14.71 5.09
N GLN A 5 -6.28 14.82 5.34
CA GLN A 5 -5.33 15.33 4.36
C GLN A 5 -5.21 14.40 3.16
N LEU A 6 -5.17 13.07 3.36
CA LEU A 6 -5.16 12.08 2.28
C LEU A 6 -6.41 12.22 1.40
N ILE A 7 -7.59 12.29 2.01
CA ILE A 7 -8.87 12.48 1.30
C ILE A 7 -8.88 13.81 0.53
N SER A 8 -8.42 14.89 1.16
CA SER A 8 -8.34 16.21 0.51
C SER A 8 -7.46 16.18 -0.75
N LYS A 9 -6.30 15.51 -0.68
CA LYS A 9 -5.40 15.38 -1.85
C LYS A 9 -6.05 14.60 -2.99
N LEU A 10 -6.77 13.51 -2.69
CA LEU A 10 -7.50 12.73 -3.69
C LEU A 10 -8.61 13.55 -4.36
N GLN A 11 -9.39 14.29 -3.58
CA GLN A 11 -10.47 15.15 -4.06
C GLN A 11 -9.96 16.33 -4.91
N ASN A 12 -8.82 16.90 -4.52
CA ASN A 12 -8.16 17.98 -5.26
C ASN A 12 -7.37 17.49 -6.48
N ARG A 13 -7.34 16.17 -6.74
CA ARG A 13 -6.53 15.54 -7.80
C ARG A 13 -5.05 15.91 -7.71
N GLU A 14 -4.55 16.03 -6.50
CA GLU A 14 -3.12 16.23 -6.25
C GLU A 14 -2.41 14.89 -6.37
N ASN A 15 -1.42 14.80 -7.27
CA ASN A 15 -0.62 13.60 -7.41
C ASN A 15 0.38 13.46 -6.25
N PHE A 16 0.39 12.29 -5.61
CA PHE A 16 1.32 11.98 -4.52
C PHE A 16 1.65 10.48 -4.47
N ALA A 17 2.69 10.13 -3.71
CA ALA A 17 2.94 8.75 -3.29
C ALA A 17 2.89 8.61 -1.77
N PHE A 18 2.42 7.45 -1.32
CA PHE A 18 2.42 7.05 0.08
C PHE A 18 2.83 5.58 0.18
N SER A 19 4.04 5.32 0.71
CA SER A 19 4.53 3.98 1.03
C SER A 19 4.42 3.73 2.54
N ARG A 20 4.24 2.49 3.00
CA ARG A 20 4.16 2.20 4.44
C ARG A 20 5.17 1.15 4.86
N TRP A 21 5.85 1.42 5.96
CA TRP A 21 6.98 0.66 6.45
C TRP A 21 6.61 0.05 7.79
N GLY A 22 6.33 -1.25 7.75
CA GLY A 22 6.00 -2.09 8.88
C GLY A 22 7.17 -2.93 9.36
N ASP A 23 6.91 -3.80 10.31
CA ASP A 23 7.94 -4.69 10.85
C ASP A 23 8.44 -5.69 9.79
N GLY A 24 7.60 -6.07 8.83
CA GLY A 24 8.00 -6.87 7.66
C GLY A 24 9.12 -6.19 6.86
N GLU A 25 8.90 -4.95 6.44
CA GLU A 25 9.87 -4.18 5.65
C GLU A 25 11.17 -3.96 6.44
N PHE A 26 11.08 -3.68 7.75
CA PHE A 26 12.27 -3.58 8.62
C PHE A 26 13.06 -4.89 8.68
N ASN A 27 12.38 -6.01 8.92
CA ASN A 27 13.05 -7.33 8.93
C ASN A 27 13.67 -7.66 7.57
N CYS A 28 13.04 -7.22 6.47
CA CYS A 28 13.57 -7.37 5.11
C CYS A 28 14.83 -6.52 4.91
N VAL A 29 14.78 -5.21 5.18
CA VAL A 29 15.94 -4.31 5.02
C VAL A 29 17.11 -4.73 5.90
N LEU A 30 16.84 -5.08 7.16
CA LEU A 30 17.87 -5.45 8.14
C LEU A 30 18.36 -6.89 7.98
N GLN A 31 17.76 -7.67 7.07
CA GLN A 31 18.07 -9.08 6.85
C GLN A 31 18.14 -9.88 8.17
N THR A 32 17.21 -9.62 9.11
CA THR A 32 17.22 -10.26 10.43
C THR A 32 16.74 -11.72 10.36
N ARG A 33 16.05 -12.10 9.28
CA ARG A 33 15.39 -13.41 9.08
C ARG A 33 15.46 -13.88 7.62
N PRO A 34 16.64 -13.90 6.97
CA PRO A 34 16.74 -14.17 5.54
C PRO A 34 16.17 -15.56 5.21
N GLY A 35 15.40 -15.65 4.12
CA GLY A 35 14.77 -16.88 3.65
C GLY A 35 13.62 -17.41 4.53
N LYS A 36 13.27 -16.74 5.63
CA LYS A 36 12.04 -17.02 6.39
C LYS A 36 10.87 -16.22 5.81
N SER A 37 9.65 -16.58 6.18
CA SER A 37 8.45 -15.81 5.84
C SER A 37 7.99 -14.92 6.98
N ASN A 38 7.33 -13.81 6.65
CA ASN A 38 6.50 -13.05 7.58
C ASN A 38 5.18 -13.80 7.87
N CYS A 39 4.30 -13.20 8.68
CA CYS A 39 3.00 -13.81 9.02
C CYS A 39 2.05 -13.99 7.82
N ASP A 40 2.34 -13.34 6.70
CA ASP A 40 1.57 -13.42 5.44
C ASP A 40 2.15 -14.43 4.45
N GLY A 41 3.21 -15.16 4.83
CA GLY A 41 3.88 -16.11 3.94
C GLY A 41 4.86 -15.48 2.95
N ASN A 42 5.08 -14.16 3.01
CA ASN A 42 6.06 -13.48 2.15
C ASN A 42 7.48 -13.74 2.66
N LEU A 43 8.33 -14.29 1.80
CA LEU A 43 9.74 -14.54 2.08
C LEU A 43 10.52 -13.23 2.15
N TYR A 44 11.45 -13.16 3.10
CA TYR A 44 12.47 -12.10 3.15
C TYR A 44 13.54 -12.39 2.09
N TYR A 45 13.31 -11.94 0.86
CA TYR A 45 14.27 -12.03 -0.24
C TYR A 45 15.44 -11.04 0.00
N PRO A 46 16.71 -11.48 -0.08
CA PRO A 46 17.86 -10.58 0.03
C PRO A 46 17.82 -9.42 -0.98
N GLU A 47 17.50 -9.72 -2.24
CA GLU A 47 17.39 -8.70 -3.30
C GLU A 47 16.32 -7.65 -3.00
N LEU A 48 15.18 -8.06 -2.43
CA LEU A 48 14.14 -7.12 -2.02
C LEU A 48 14.64 -6.26 -0.86
N GLY A 49 15.33 -6.86 0.12
CA GLY A 49 15.89 -6.11 1.24
C GLY A 49 16.89 -5.04 0.81
N GLU A 50 17.78 -5.36 -0.14
CA GLU A 50 18.71 -4.36 -0.69
C GLU A 50 17.97 -3.26 -1.48
N ALA A 51 16.98 -3.62 -2.30
CA ALA A 51 16.17 -2.62 -3.02
C ALA A 51 15.42 -1.69 -2.05
N LEU A 52 14.84 -2.22 -0.98
CA LEU A 52 14.18 -1.41 0.06
C LEU A 52 15.17 -0.54 0.84
N LYS A 53 16.40 -1.04 1.06
CA LYS A 53 17.46 -0.31 1.73
C LYS A 53 17.95 0.89 0.91
N GLU A 54 18.03 0.76 -0.41
CA GLU A 54 18.34 1.87 -1.30
C GLU A 54 17.30 3.01 -1.18
N ILE A 55 16.02 2.64 -1.14
CA ILE A 55 14.92 3.61 -0.98
C ILE A 55 15.04 4.34 0.36
N ILE A 56 15.32 3.62 1.45
CA ILE A 56 15.34 4.22 2.79
C ILE A 56 16.59 5.05 3.09
N ASN A 57 17.68 4.78 2.38
CA ASN A 57 18.93 5.53 2.50
C ASN A 57 18.94 6.83 1.69
N SER A 58 17.87 7.10 0.93
CA SER A 58 17.71 8.33 0.15
C SER A 58 16.52 9.15 0.65
N THR A 59 16.62 10.47 0.50
CA THR A 59 15.52 11.38 0.84
C THR A 59 14.44 11.30 -0.23
N GLN A 60 13.23 10.93 0.18
CA GLN A 60 12.11 10.76 -0.75
C GLN A 60 11.25 12.03 -0.86
N PRO A 61 10.82 12.42 -2.08
CA PRO A 61 9.94 13.57 -2.30
C PRO A 61 8.45 13.28 -1.98
N TYR A 62 8.14 12.07 -1.54
CA TYR A 62 6.78 11.61 -1.22
C TYR A 62 6.66 11.15 0.23
N TYR A 63 5.49 10.69 0.64
CA TYR A 63 5.24 10.32 2.04
C TYR A 63 5.72 8.90 2.36
N LEU A 64 6.53 8.78 3.42
CA LEU A 64 6.91 7.51 4.02
C LEU A 64 6.11 7.33 5.31
N GLY A 65 5.28 6.31 5.37
CA GLY A 65 4.57 5.92 6.59
C GLY A 65 5.43 4.99 7.42
N MET A 66 5.58 5.23 8.72
CA MET A 66 6.14 4.24 9.63
C MET A 66 5.07 3.70 10.57
N GLN A 67 4.99 2.37 10.68
CA GLN A 67 4.09 1.74 11.63
C GLN A 67 4.59 1.91 13.07
N PRO A 68 3.72 2.25 14.04
CA PRO A 68 4.07 2.30 15.45
C PRO A 68 4.68 1.01 15.97
N LEU A 69 4.22 -0.15 15.48
CA LEU A 69 4.78 -1.46 15.84
C LEU A 69 6.25 -1.57 15.41
N ALA A 70 6.58 -1.21 14.17
CA ALA A 70 7.94 -1.23 13.66
C ALA A 70 8.86 -0.32 14.49
N LYS A 71 8.38 0.90 14.80
CA LYS A 71 9.12 1.84 15.67
C LYS A 71 9.38 1.29 17.07
N ARG A 72 8.45 0.51 17.63
CA ARG A 72 8.62 -0.14 18.94
C ARG A 72 9.60 -1.32 18.89
N LEU A 73 9.58 -2.10 17.82
CA LEU A 73 10.43 -3.27 17.66
C LEU A 73 11.88 -2.90 17.28
N PHE A 74 12.05 -1.81 16.53
CA PHE A 74 13.35 -1.37 15.99
C PHE A 74 13.65 0.10 16.30
N PRO A 75 13.65 0.52 17.58
CA PRO A 75 13.66 1.95 17.94
C PRO A 75 14.90 2.70 17.43
N ALA A 76 16.09 2.09 17.47
CA ALA A 76 17.32 2.73 17.01
C ALA A 76 17.27 3.01 15.49
N VAL A 77 16.97 1.99 14.69
CA VAL A 77 16.88 2.08 13.23
C VAL A 77 15.74 3.01 12.81
N ALA A 78 14.57 2.90 13.46
CA ALA A 78 13.44 3.77 13.21
C ALA A 78 13.77 5.24 13.45
N ASN A 79 14.49 5.56 14.53
CA ASN A 79 14.92 6.92 14.83
C ASN A 79 15.94 7.44 13.81
N GLU A 80 16.85 6.60 13.34
CA GLU A 80 17.79 6.96 12.26
C GLU A 80 17.03 7.31 10.97
N TRP A 81 16.09 6.47 10.55
CA TRP A 81 15.32 6.69 9.32
C TRP A 81 14.47 7.96 9.40
N LEU A 82 13.87 8.26 10.56
CA LEU A 82 13.13 9.50 10.78
C LEU A 82 13.97 10.77 10.58
N LEU A 83 15.29 10.66 10.68
CA LEU A 83 16.22 11.78 10.52
C LEU A 83 16.78 11.91 9.09
N ASN A 84 16.41 11.03 8.15
CA ASN A 84 16.94 11.03 6.78
C ASN A 84 16.40 12.16 5.86
N GLY A 85 15.62 13.09 6.41
CA GLY A 85 15.04 14.22 5.69
C GLY A 85 13.77 13.91 4.88
N SER A 86 13.32 12.65 4.82
CA SER A 86 12.07 12.28 4.14
C SER A 86 10.84 12.71 4.96
N ASN A 87 9.69 12.81 4.29
CA ASN A 87 8.43 13.16 4.94
C ASN A 87 7.79 11.95 5.63
N TRP A 88 8.26 11.68 6.85
CA TRP A 88 7.75 10.57 7.66
C TRP A 88 6.42 10.90 8.35
N ILE A 89 5.45 10.00 8.19
CA ILE A 89 4.10 10.10 8.74
C ILE A 89 3.68 8.78 9.40
N ASN A 90 2.49 8.73 9.99
CA ASN A 90 1.95 7.47 10.49
C ASN A 90 1.55 6.57 9.30
N ALA A 91 2.02 5.32 9.28
CA ALA A 91 1.61 4.34 8.28
C ALA A 91 0.15 3.89 8.43
N ASP A 92 -0.38 3.88 9.64
CA ASP A 92 -1.67 3.25 9.96
C ASP A 92 -2.88 4.15 9.65
N ILE A 93 -2.73 5.18 8.81
CA ILE A 93 -3.80 6.13 8.46
C ILE A 93 -5.04 5.40 7.89
N LEU A 94 -4.84 4.57 6.87
CA LEU A 94 -5.93 3.80 6.25
C LEU A 94 -6.42 2.66 7.13
N HIS A 95 -5.52 2.08 7.93
CA HIS A 95 -5.85 1.01 8.88
C HIS A 95 -6.79 1.52 9.98
N ASN A 96 -6.44 2.65 10.60
CA ASN A 96 -7.24 3.29 11.63
C ASN A 96 -8.59 3.74 11.08
N ALA A 97 -8.60 4.42 9.92
CA ALA A 97 -9.86 4.83 9.28
C ALA A 97 -10.78 3.63 9.00
N SER A 98 -10.24 2.56 8.42
CA SER A 98 -11.01 1.34 8.12
C SER A 98 -11.62 0.71 9.38
N GLN A 99 -10.90 0.71 10.51
CA GLN A 99 -11.44 0.19 11.77
C GLN A 99 -12.48 1.12 12.38
N GLU A 100 -12.16 2.41 12.53
CA GLU A 100 -12.94 3.36 13.33
C GLU A 100 -14.21 3.83 12.62
N GLU A 101 -14.09 4.28 11.36
CA GLU A 101 -15.18 4.93 10.63
C GLU A 101 -15.53 4.25 9.30
N GLY A 102 -14.72 3.30 8.84
CA GLY A 102 -14.85 2.71 7.52
C GLY A 102 -14.09 3.50 6.44
N LEU A 103 -14.24 3.08 5.19
CA LEU A 103 -13.51 3.66 4.05
C LEU A 103 -14.45 4.37 3.05
N ASP A 104 -15.69 4.66 3.43
CA ASP A 104 -16.67 5.27 2.53
C ASP A 104 -16.17 6.63 1.99
N ARG A 105 -15.52 7.43 2.83
CA ARG A 105 -14.88 8.70 2.41
C ARG A 105 -13.78 8.50 1.37
N LEU A 106 -13.02 7.41 1.46
CA LEU A 106 -12.00 7.05 0.48
C LEU A 106 -12.69 6.62 -0.83
N PHE A 107 -13.73 5.79 -0.74
CA PHE A 107 -14.50 5.32 -1.89
C PHE A 107 -15.13 6.50 -2.65
N ASP A 108 -15.71 7.45 -1.93
CA ASP A 108 -16.25 8.68 -2.51
C ASP A 108 -15.17 9.57 -3.12
N ALA A 109 -14.00 9.67 -2.49
CA ALA A 109 -12.90 10.50 -2.97
C ALA A 109 -12.26 10.00 -4.28
N VAL A 110 -12.36 8.70 -4.57
CA VAL A 110 -11.85 8.12 -5.82
C VAL A 110 -12.92 7.97 -6.90
N LYS A 111 -14.19 8.21 -6.56
CA LYS A 111 -15.32 8.01 -7.47
C LYS A 111 -15.17 8.86 -8.73
N GLY A 112 -15.34 8.23 -9.90
CA GLY A 112 -15.22 8.89 -11.20
C GLY A 112 -13.78 9.15 -11.65
N ARG A 113 -12.80 8.53 -11.00
CA ARG A 113 -11.40 8.48 -11.44
C ARG A 113 -11.04 7.05 -11.83
N MET A 114 -10.00 6.92 -12.67
CA MET A 114 -9.48 5.61 -13.05
C MET A 114 -8.68 5.02 -11.88
N VAL A 115 -9.02 3.80 -11.46
CA VAL A 115 -8.33 3.11 -10.37
C VAL A 115 -7.71 1.81 -10.85
N LEU A 116 -6.41 1.67 -10.58
CA LEU A 116 -5.63 0.46 -10.80
C LEU A 116 -5.31 -0.18 -9.45
N PHE A 117 -5.67 -1.44 -9.29
CA PHE A 117 -5.23 -2.26 -8.18
C PHE A 117 -4.07 -3.16 -8.58
N ILE A 118 -3.00 -3.15 -7.78
CA ILE A 118 -1.87 -4.07 -7.89
C ILE A 118 -1.89 -4.92 -6.62
N GLY A 119 -2.43 -6.13 -6.69
CA GLY A 119 -2.65 -6.96 -5.51
C GLY A 119 -3.33 -8.29 -5.83
N PRO A 120 -3.74 -9.08 -4.83
CA PRO A 120 -4.39 -10.35 -5.05
C PRO A 120 -5.68 -10.22 -5.87
N ALA A 121 -5.94 -11.19 -6.75
CA ALA A 121 -7.11 -11.19 -7.63
C ALA A 121 -8.45 -10.90 -6.92
N TYR A 122 -8.66 -11.34 -5.68
CA TYR A 122 -9.93 -11.11 -4.96
C TYR A 122 -10.27 -9.61 -4.76
N LEU A 123 -9.28 -8.70 -4.87
CA LEU A 123 -9.53 -7.26 -4.77
C LEU A 123 -10.41 -6.74 -5.91
N HIS A 124 -10.62 -7.49 -6.99
CA HIS A 124 -11.60 -7.15 -8.02
C HIS A 124 -13.04 -7.02 -7.48
N HIS A 125 -13.32 -7.57 -6.30
CA HIS A 125 -14.62 -7.50 -5.64
C HIS A 125 -14.85 -6.19 -4.87
N ILE A 126 -13.89 -5.26 -4.82
CA ILE A 126 -14.14 -3.93 -4.27
C ILE A 126 -15.12 -3.20 -5.20
N CYS A 127 -16.40 -3.27 -4.85
CA CYS A 127 -17.48 -2.72 -5.66
C CYS A 127 -17.22 -1.23 -5.97
N ASN A 128 -17.36 -0.88 -7.25
CA ASN A 128 -17.39 0.51 -7.77
C ASN A 128 -16.10 1.33 -7.65
N MET A 129 -14.99 0.74 -7.22
CA MET A 129 -13.69 1.43 -7.26
C MET A 129 -12.84 1.05 -8.45
N ASN A 130 -12.85 -0.21 -8.89
CA ASN A 130 -11.75 -0.72 -9.71
C ASN A 130 -12.10 -0.70 -11.19
N ASP A 131 -11.23 -0.07 -11.99
CA ASP A 131 -11.27 -0.19 -13.44
C ASP A 131 -10.37 -1.33 -13.93
N VAL A 132 -9.23 -1.55 -13.26
CA VAL A 132 -8.23 -2.55 -13.66
C VAL A 132 -7.58 -3.19 -12.44
N ILE A 133 -7.24 -4.49 -12.55
CA ILE A 133 -6.44 -5.22 -11.57
C ILE A 133 -5.25 -5.92 -12.23
N ILE A 134 -4.08 -5.84 -11.58
CA ILE A 134 -2.90 -6.65 -11.87
C ILE A 134 -2.72 -7.61 -10.70
N ASP A 135 -2.92 -8.90 -10.96
CA ASP A 135 -2.83 -9.93 -9.93
C ASP A 135 -1.38 -10.19 -9.52
N THR A 136 -1.08 -9.99 -8.25
CA THR A 136 0.23 -10.30 -7.65
C THR A 136 0.30 -11.67 -7.00
N GLY A 137 -0.82 -12.39 -6.93
CA GLY A 137 -1.01 -13.51 -6.03
C GLY A 137 -1.11 -13.06 -4.56
N THR A 138 -1.26 -14.03 -3.65
CA THR A 138 -1.46 -13.76 -2.21
C THR A 138 -0.16 -13.61 -1.41
N ALA A 139 0.98 -14.05 -1.96
CA ALA A 139 2.30 -13.92 -1.35
C ALA A 139 3.41 -14.05 -2.40
N ASN A 140 4.63 -13.62 -2.06
CA ASN A 140 5.85 -13.87 -2.81
C ASN A 140 5.88 -13.27 -4.23
N CYS A 141 5.14 -12.18 -4.44
CA CYS A 141 5.04 -11.48 -5.73
C CYS A 141 6.39 -10.94 -6.25
N TRP A 142 7.40 -10.79 -5.39
CA TRP A 142 8.75 -10.38 -5.76
C TRP A 142 9.36 -11.24 -6.88
N THR A 143 9.07 -12.54 -6.89
CA THR A 143 9.56 -13.47 -7.92
C THR A 143 8.99 -13.19 -9.32
N ASN A 144 7.84 -12.50 -9.39
CA ASN A 144 7.17 -12.11 -10.62
C ASN A 144 7.25 -10.59 -10.88
N ARG A 145 8.13 -9.86 -10.16
CA ARG A 145 8.20 -8.39 -10.19
C ARG A 145 8.34 -7.83 -11.61
N ASP A 146 9.18 -8.43 -12.46
CA ASP A 146 9.46 -7.91 -13.81
C ASP A 146 8.22 -8.01 -14.71
N LYS A 147 7.47 -9.12 -14.59
CA LYS A 147 6.19 -9.27 -15.26
C LYS A 147 5.17 -8.25 -14.75
N ILE A 148 5.06 -8.09 -13.44
CA ILE A 148 4.14 -7.13 -12.82
C ILE A 148 4.45 -5.71 -13.32
N LEU A 149 5.73 -5.32 -13.35
CA LEU A 149 6.17 -4.02 -13.86
C LEU A 149 5.86 -3.81 -15.35
N LEU A 150 6.02 -4.85 -16.16
CA LEU A 150 5.65 -4.80 -17.58
C LEU A 150 4.14 -4.57 -17.75
N ASP A 151 3.31 -5.28 -16.99
CA ASP A 151 1.86 -5.13 -17.02
C ASP A 151 1.45 -3.71 -16.56
N ILE A 152 2.07 -3.20 -15.48
CA ILE A 152 1.84 -1.83 -14.99
C ILE A 152 2.23 -0.79 -16.05
N GLY A 153 3.40 -0.94 -16.66
CA GLY A 153 3.89 -0.04 -17.70
C GLY A 153 2.97 -0.03 -18.93
N THR A 154 2.39 -1.16 -19.29
CA THR A 154 1.41 -1.25 -20.39
C THR A 154 0.14 -0.45 -20.07
N ILE A 155 -0.36 -0.53 -18.84
CA ILE A 155 -1.58 0.18 -18.42
C ILE A 155 -1.33 1.68 -18.27
N LEU A 156 -0.29 2.07 -17.52
CA LEU A 156 0.02 3.47 -17.26
C LEU A 156 0.58 4.20 -18.50
N GLY A 157 1.27 3.48 -19.39
CA GLY A 157 1.77 4.00 -20.66
C GLY A 157 0.69 4.18 -21.73
N GLY A 158 -0.55 3.72 -21.50
CA GLY A 158 -1.65 3.73 -22.46
C GLY A 158 -2.27 5.11 -22.75
N GLY A 159 -1.69 6.21 -22.24
CA GLY A 159 -2.11 7.58 -22.54
C GLY A 159 -3.22 8.14 -21.64
N HIS A 160 -3.74 7.36 -20.69
CA HIS A 160 -4.62 7.87 -19.64
C HIS A 160 -3.81 8.66 -18.60
N SER A 161 -4.21 9.89 -18.31
CA SER A 161 -3.73 10.67 -17.17
C SER A 161 -4.62 10.45 -15.94
N ASP A 162 -4.08 10.65 -14.73
CA ASP A 162 -4.85 10.72 -13.48
C ASP A 162 -5.29 9.39 -12.82
N TRP A 163 -4.57 8.28 -13.07
CA TRP A 163 -4.75 7.03 -12.33
C TRP A 163 -4.52 7.19 -10.82
N ILE A 164 -5.36 6.53 -10.03
CA ILE A 164 -5.10 6.20 -8.62
C ILE A 164 -4.66 4.75 -8.56
N VAL A 165 -3.45 4.51 -8.10
CA VAL A 165 -2.85 3.18 -8.06
C VAL A 165 -2.77 2.71 -6.60
N PHE A 166 -3.62 1.75 -6.23
CA PHE A 166 -3.56 1.09 -4.93
C PHE A 166 -2.71 -0.18 -5.01
N ILE A 167 -1.75 -0.29 -4.10
CA ILE A 167 -0.75 -1.37 -4.11
C ILE A 167 -0.90 -2.20 -2.83
N SER A 168 -1.15 -3.50 -3.01
CA SER A 168 -1.36 -4.50 -1.95
C SER A 168 -0.43 -5.70 -2.20
N ALA A 169 0.88 -5.43 -2.26
CA ALA A 169 1.90 -6.39 -2.70
C ALA A 169 2.87 -6.82 -1.59
N GLY A 170 2.41 -6.83 -0.33
CA GLY A 170 3.26 -7.14 0.84
C GLY A 170 4.50 -6.23 0.88
N MET A 171 5.65 -6.79 1.26
CA MET A 171 6.91 -6.03 1.38
C MET A 171 7.41 -5.45 0.05
N ALA A 172 6.98 -5.99 -1.10
CA ALA A 172 7.34 -5.44 -2.40
C ALA A 172 6.56 -4.16 -2.75
N ALA A 173 5.50 -3.84 -2.01
CA ALA A 173 4.68 -2.65 -2.27
C ALA A 173 5.52 -1.37 -2.26
N ASN A 174 6.48 -1.24 -1.33
CA ASN A 174 7.29 -0.03 -1.20
C ASN A 174 8.25 0.16 -2.37
N TYR A 175 8.78 -0.95 -2.91
CA TYR A 175 9.56 -0.93 -4.13
C TYR A 175 8.72 -0.47 -5.33
N PHE A 176 7.51 -0.99 -5.47
CA PHE A 176 6.60 -0.55 -6.54
C PHE A 176 6.19 0.92 -6.39
N VAL A 177 5.87 1.39 -5.17
CA VAL A 177 5.56 2.81 -4.93
C VAL A 177 6.71 3.70 -5.37
N ASP A 178 7.94 3.42 -4.93
CA ASP A 178 9.11 4.23 -5.26
C ASP A 178 9.36 4.27 -6.78
N LEU A 179 9.47 3.10 -7.40
CA LEU A 179 9.77 3.00 -8.82
C LEU A 179 8.70 3.69 -9.68
N LEU A 180 7.42 3.43 -9.39
CA LEU A 180 6.33 4.01 -10.17
C LEU A 180 6.19 5.51 -9.96
N TYR A 181 6.39 6.00 -8.73
CA TYR A 181 6.39 7.43 -8.48
C TYR A 181 7.51 8.12 -9.27
N ASN A 182 8.73 7.58 -9.23
CA ASN A 182 9.85 8.13 -9.98
C ASN A 182 9.61 8.13 -11.51
N CYS A 183 8.84 7.18 -12.04
CA CYS A 183 8.49 7.14 -13.47
C CYS A 183 7.30 8.03 -13.85
N TYR A 184 6.29 8.19 -12.99
CA TYR A 184 4.96 8.66 -13.37
C TYR A 184 4.34 9.72 -12.44
N ARG A 185 5.09 10.27 -11.47
CA ARG A 185 4.57 11.20 -10.44
C ARG A 185 3.80 12.41 -10.95
N GLU A 186 4.08 12.87 -12.17
CA GLU A 186 3.40 14.04 -12.74
C GLU A 186 1.95 13.74 -13.14
N LEU A 187 1.62 12.46 -13.33
CA LEU A 187 0.33 12.03 -13.88
C LEU A 187 -0.53 11.23 -12.90
N HIS A 188 0.05 10.55 -11.92
CA HIS A 188 -0.64 9.51 -11.15
C HIS A 188 -0.38 9.59 -9.64
N THR A 189 -1.30 9.01 -8.88
CA THR A 189 -1.21 8.84 -7.43
C THR A 189 -0.90 7.38 -7.08
N PHE A 190 0.01 7.13 -6.13
CA PHE A 190 0.44 5.79 -5.73
C PHE A 190 0.29 5.59 -4.22
N ILE A 191 -0.48 4.59 -3.80
CA ILE A 191 -0.79 4.37 -2.39
C ILE A 191 -0.57 2.90 -2.07
N ASP A 192 0.37 2.61 -1.19
CA ASP A 192 0.43 1.31 -0.51
C ASP A 192 -0.80 1.18 0.42
N ALA A 193 -1.70 0.29 0.03
CA ALA A 193 -2.92 -0.05 0.75
C ALA A 193 -2.75 -1.33 1.57
N GLY A 194 -1.89 -2.26 1.14
CA GLY A 194 -1.72 -3.56 1.78
C GLY A 194 -3.06 -4.24 2.01
N SER A 195 -3.33 -4.73 3.23
CA SER A 195 -4.52 -5.52 3.51
C SER A 195 -5.79 -4.73 3.88
N VAL A 196 -5.81 -3.39 3.77
CA VAL A 196 -6.94 -2.58 4.25
C VAL A 196 -8.25 -2.84 3.50
N PHE A 197 -8.17 -3.33 2.27
CA PHE A 197 -9.34 -3.60 1.44
C PHE A 197 -9.88 -5.04 1.54
N ASP A 198 -9.09 -5.97 2.08
CA ASP A 198 -9.47 -7.36 2.26
C ASP A 198 -10.85 -7.55 2.91
N PRO A 199 -11.22 -6.86 4.02
CA PRO A 199 -12.54 -7.06 4.64
C PRO A 199 -13.69 -6.59 3.74
N TYR A 200 -13.45 -5.60 2.86
CA TYR A 200 -14.44 -5.12 1.89
C TYR A 200 -14.66 -6.13 0.75
N CYS A 201 -13.75 -7.08 0.59
CA CYS A 201 -13.88 -8.24 -0.29
C CYS A 201 -14.33 -9.52 0.45
N GLY A 202 -14.68 -9.43 1.74
CA GLY A 202 -15.02 -10.58 2.57
C GLY A 202 -13.81 -11.44 3.00
N VAL A 203 -12.58 -10.93 2.87
CA VAL A 203 -11.35 -11.65 3.20
C VAL A 203 -10.85 -11.24 4.60
N ASN A 204 -10.72 -12.23 5.49
CA ASN A 204 -10.25 -12.04 6.85
C ASN A 204 -8.75 -12.38 7.00
N SER A 205 -7.87 -11.54 6.47
CA SER A 205 -6.41 -11.72 6.53
C SER A 205 -5.75 -11.13 7.79
N ARG A 206 -6.48 -10.34 8.59
CA ARG A 206 -5.99 -9.71 9.82
C ARG A 206 -7.02 -9.88 10.93
N LYS A 207 -6.55 -9.99 12.18
CA LYS A 207 -7.43 -10.20 13.34
C LYS A 207 -8.58 -9.20 13.46
N TYR A 208 -8.40 -7.96 13.02
CA TYR A 208 -9.42 -6.91 13.11
C TYR A 208 -10.45 -6.92 11.97
N HIS A 209 -10.22 -7.68 10.89
CA HIS A 209 -11.10 -7.69 9.72
C HIS A 209 -12.48 -8.28 10.02
N SER A 210 -12.60 -9.18 10.99
CA SER A 210 -13.89 -9.77 11.38
C SER A 210 -14.91 -8.69 11.76
N HIS A 211 -14.51 -7.70 12.55
CA HIS A 211 -15.39 -6.61 12.99
C HIS A 211 -15.83 -5.72 11.83
N ILE A 212 -14.95 -5.49 10.85
CA ILE A 212 -15.27 -4.70 9.66
C ILE A 212 -16.26 -5.48 8.76
N ILE A 213 -16.02 -6.77 8.55
CA ILE A 213 -16.90 -7.64 7.77
C ILE A 213 -18.29 -7.71 8.41
N GLU A 214 -18.37 -7.85 9.74
CA GLU A 214 -19.63 -7.82 10.49
C GLU A 214 -20.39 -6.50 10.28
N ARG A 215 -19.70 -5.35 10.40
CA ARG A 215 -20.29 -4.03 10.12
C ARG A 215 -20.84 -3.93 8.70
N ILE A 216 -20.05 -4.29 7.70
CA ILE A 216 -20.45 -4.26 6.28
C ILE A 216 -21.68 -5.13 6.02
N ASN A 217 -21.76 -6.30 6.66
CA ASN A 217 -22.92 -7.19 6.51
C ASN A 217 -24.17 -6.64 7.18
N ALA A 218 -24.04 -5.99 8.35
CA ALA A 218 -25.17 -5.35 9.03
C ALA A 218 -25.78 -4.19 8.21
N ASP A 219 -24.93 -3.41 7.53
CA ASP A 219 -25.38 -2.31 6.66
C ASP A 219 -26.13 -2.81 5.42
N LYS A 220 -25.74 -3.98 4.88
CA LYS A 220 -26.43 -4.63 3.76
C LYS A 220 -27.80 -5.18 4.14
N THR A 221 -28.01 -5.58 5.39
CA THR A 221 -29.30 -6.09 5.88
C THR A 221 -30.29 -4.98 6.27
N SER A 222 -29.82 -3.73 6.34
CA SER A 222 -30.61 -2.57 6.78
C SER A 222 -31.14 -1.71 5.62
N ASN A 223 -30.77 -2.04 4.37
CA ASN A 223 -31.22 -1.42 3.12
C ASN A 223 -32.08 -2.41 2.31
#